data_AF-A0A7J3ZPB2-F1
#
_entry.id   AF-A0A7J3ZPB2-F1
#
_cell.length_a   1.000
_cell.length_b   1.000
_cell.length_c   1.000
_cell.angle_alpha   90.00
_cell.angle_beta   90.00
_cell.angle_gamma   90.00
#
_symmetry.space_group_name_H-M   'P 1'
#
loop_
_entity.id
_entity.type
_entity.pdbx_description
1 polymer ?
#
loop_
_entity_poly.entity_id
_entity_poly.type
_entity_poly.pdbx_seq_one_letter_code
_entity_poly.pdbx_strand_id
1 'polypeptide(L)' 'ADIVRLGDKASLKDLEMAKARANLDWKRQIENSVDPEKAIKIRGRTKLKSPETCSMCSEYCAIKMLREALKVQCL' A
#
# COMPACT_ATOMS: atom_id res chain seq x y z
N ALA A 1 -7.81 -1.92 -19.00
CA ALA A 1 -7.56 -1.92 -20.45
C ALA A 1 -6.31 -1.11 -20.79
N ASP A 2 -6.13 0.07 -20.20
CA ASP A 2 -5.09 1.01 -20.64
C ASP A 2 -3.65 0.59 -20.35
N ILE A 3 -3.38 -0.09 -19.22
CA ILE A 3 -2.04 -0.63 -18.93
C ILE A 3 -1.55 -1.55 -20.06
N VAL A 4 -2.41 -2.42 -20.58
CA VAL A 4 -2.07 -3.34 -21.69
C VAL A 4 -1.89 -2.59 -23.01
N ARG A 5 -2.68 -1.54 -23.25
CA ARG A 5 -2.69 -0.80 -24.53
C ARG A 5 -1.59 0.26 -24.64
N LEU A 6 -1.27 0.92 -23.53
CA LEU A 6 -0.39 2.08 -23.47
C LEU A 6 0.93 1.79 -22.73
N GLY A 7 1.06 0.60 -22.12
CA GLY A 7 2.26 0.14 -21.44
C GLY A 7 2.66 1.04 -20.27
N ASP A 8 3.96 1.34 -20.20
CA ASP A 8 4.59 2.07 -19.10
C ASP A 8 3.90 3.39 -18.76
N LYS A 9 3.42 4.12 -19.77
CA LYS A 9 2.74 5.41 -19.56
C LYS A 9 1.49 5.28 -18.69
N ALA A 10 0.77 4.17 -18.82
CA ALA A 10 -0.43 3.91 -18.03
C ALA A 10 -0.13 3.15 -16.72
N SER A 11 0.99 2.40 -16.64
CA SER A 11 1.35 1.64 -15.43
C SER A 11 1.99 2.48 -14.32
N LEU A 12 2.46 3.70 -14.61
CA LEU A 12 3.13 4.56 -13.62
C LEU A 12 2.28 4.78 -12.36
N LYS A 13 0.97 4.97 -12.49
CA LYS A 13 0.08 5.16 -11.34
C LYS A 13 -0.01 3.91 -10.46
N ASP A 14 -0.12 2.73 -11.09
CA ASP A 14 -0.08 1.45 -10.39
C ASP A 14 1.27 1.21 -9.70
N LEU A 15 2.37 1.60 -10.33
CA LEU A 15 3.71 1.51 -9.77
C LEU A 15 3.87 2.40 -8.52
N GLU A 16 3.37 3.64 -8.56
CA GLU A 16 3.41 4.54 -7.39
C GLU A 16 2.54 4.01 -6.23
N MET A 17 1.37 3.46 -6.52
CA MET A 17 0.56 2.73 -5.54
C MET A 17 1.33 1.53 -4.95
N ALA A 18 2.01 0.75 -5.79
CA ALA A 18 2.77 -0.42 -5.36
C ALA A 18 3.96 -0.04 -4.48
N LYS A 19 4.70 1.03 -4.81
CA LYS A 19 5.78 1.58 -3.97
C LYS A 19 5.26 2.06 -2.62
N ALA A 20 4.12 2.76 -2.60
CA ALA A 20 3.50 3.21 -1.36
C ALA A 20 3.07 2.01 -0.48
N ARG A 21 2.57 0.92 -1.08
CA ARG A 21 2.28 -0.36 -0.38
C ARG A 21 3.54 -1.01 0.17
N ALA A 22 4.57 -1.15 -0.67
CA ALA A 22 5.84 -1.74 -0.30
C ALA A 22 6.54 -0.97 0.83
N ASN A 23 6.26 0.33 0.96
CA ASN A 23 6.73 1.22 2.03
C ASN A 23 5.78 1.38 3.23
N LEU A 24 4.59 0.74 3.21
CA LEU A 24 3.54 0.92 4.23
C LEU A 24 3.18 2.41 4.43
N ASP A 25 3.35 3.21 3.38
CA ASP A 25 2.97 4.63 3.38
C ASP A 25 1.47 4.74 3.08
N TRP A 26 0.68 4.73 4.15
CA TRP A 26 -0.77 4.79 4.05
C TRP A 26 -1.29 6.10 3.48
N LYS A 27 -0.60 7.21 3.73
CA LYS A 27 -0.98 8.51 3.20
C LYS A 27 -0.87 8.50 1.68
N ARG A 28 0.30 8.12 1.15
CA ARG A 28 0.50 8.01 -0.30
C ARG A 28 -0.38 6.95 -0.95
N GLN A 29 -0.61 5.80 -0.30
CA GLN A 29 -1.53 4.79 -0.83
C GLN A 29 -2.94 5.33 -1.00
N ILE A 30 -3.44 6.09 -0.01
CA ILE A 30 -4.77 6.69 -0.06
C ILE A 30 -4.83 7.77 -1.14
N GLU A 31 -3.83 8.65 -1.22
CA GLU A 31 -3.73 9.68 -2.26
C GLU A 31 -3.70 9.11 -3.68
N ASN A 32 -3.01 7.97 -3.88
CA ASN A 32 -2.94 7.29 -5.19
C ASN A 32 -4.14 6.40 -5.50
N SER A 33 -5.04 6.17 -4.54
CA SER A 33 -6.19 5.30 -4.74
C SER A 33 -7.20 5.91 -5.71
N VAL A 34 -8.04 5.07 -6.30
CA VAL A 34 -9.10 5.52 -7.22
C VAL A 34 -10.18 6.31 -6.48
N ASP A 35 -10.42 5.96 -5.21
CA ASP A 35 -11.41 6.60 -4.33
C ASP A 35 -10.81 6.74 -2.92
N PRO A 36 -10.17 7.90 -2.63
CA PRO A 36 -9.51 8.14 -1.36
C PRO A 36 -10.46 8.10 -0.15
N GLU A 37 -11.68 8.62 -0.30
CA GLU A 37 -12.66 8.63 0.79
C GLU A 37 -13.07 7.22 1.20
N LYS A 38 -13.35 6.36 0.22
CA LYS A 38 -13.66 4.95 0.47
C LYS A 38 -12.47 4.22 1.07
N ALA A 39 -11.24 4.49 0.62
CA ALA A 39 -10.04 3.88 1.18
C ALA A 39 -9.86 4.24 2.67
N ILE A 40 -10.07 5.51 3.04
CA ILE A 40 -10.05 5.98 4.43
C ILE A 40 -11.12 5.26 5.25
N LYS A 41 -12.37 5.21 4.77
CA LYS A 41 -13.48 4.53 5.45
C LYS A 41 -13.17 3.05 5.69
N ILE A 42 -12.67 2.34 4.67
CA ILE A 42 -12.32 0.92 4.78
C ILE A 42 -11.19 0.69 5.80
N ARG A 43 -10.16 1.53 5.81
CA ARG A 43 -9.06 1.41 6.77
C ARG A 43 -9.51 1.72 8.20
N GLY A 44 -10.36 2.74 8.37
CA GLY A 44 -10.85 3.19 9.67
C GLY A 44 -11.96 2.31 10.28
N ARG A 45 -12.55 1.37 9.53
CA ARG A 45 -13.67 0.54 10.01
C ARG A 45 -13.33 -0.42 11.15
N THR A 46 -12.05 -0.63 11.44
CA THR A 46 -11.59 -1.57 12.47
C THR A 46 -10.45 -0.95 13.27
N LYS A 47 -10.44 -1.20 14.59
CA LYS A 47 -9.31 -0.82 15.44
C LYS A 47 -8.08 -1.65 15.06
N LEU A 48 -7.04 -0.99 14.58
CA LEU A 48 -5.79 -1.63 14.20
C LEU A 48 -4.97 -1.96 15.46
N LYS A 49 -4.52 -3.21 15.58
CA LYS A 49 -3.56 -3.62 16.62
C LYS A 49 -2.15 -3.11 16.33
N SER A 50 -1.80 -3.03 15.04
CA SER A 50 -0.54 -2.55 14.50
C SER A 50 -0.86 -1.41 13.52
N PRO A 51 -0.77 -0.13 13.95
CA PRO A 51 -1.17 1.02 13.13
C PRO A 51 -0.38 1.16 11.82
N GLU A 52 0.83 0.63 11.75
CA GLU A 52 1.69 0.62 10.58
C GLU A 52 1.25 -0.41 9.53
N THR A 53 0.45 -1.42 9.90
CA THR A 53 -0.06 -2.46 8.99
C THR A 53 -1.56 -2.32 8.73
N CYS A 54 -2.17 -3.33 8.09
CA CYS A 54 -3.61 -3.44 7.90
C CYS A 54 -4.22 -4.45 8.89
N SER A 55 -5.55 -4.44 9.01
CA SER A 55 -6.27 -5.34 9.91
C SER A 55 -6.26 -6.81 9.50
N MET A 56 -5.75 -7.16 8.30
CA MET A 56 -5.76 -8.55 7.83
C MET A 56 -4.75 -9.42 8.60
N CYS A 57 -3.45 -9.10 8.50
CA CYS A 57 -2.39 -9.87 9.14
C CYS A 57 -1.87 -9.22 10.43
N SER A 58 -2.15 -7.93 10.64
CA SER A 58 -1.68 -7.15 11.80
C SER A 58 -0.16 -7.33 12.03
N GLU A 59 0.23 -7.78 13.21
CA GLU A 59 1.63 -8.01 13.63
C GLU A 59 2.41 -8.96 12.70
N TYR A 60 1.73 -9.90 12.02
CA TYR A 60 2.33 -10.87 11.12
C TYR A 60 2.33 -10.39 9.66
N CYS A 61 2.41 -9.09 9.43
CA CYS A 61 2.48 -8.53 8.08
C CYS A 61 3.79 -8.94 7.39
N ALA A 62 3.68 -9.64 6.26
CA ALA A 62 4.83 -10.10 5.49
C ALA A 62 5.80 -8.97 5.11
N ILE A 63 5.28 -7.79 4.74
CA ILE A 63 6.11 -6.62 4.38
C ILE A 63 6.90 -6.12 5.59
N LYS A 64 6.24 -5.98 6.74
CA LYS A 64 6.88 -5.54 8.00
C LYS A 64 8.00 -6.51 8.39
N MET A 65 7.66 -7.80 8.45
CA MET A 65 8.61 -8.86 8.82
C MET A 65 9.81 -8.92 7.87
N LEU A 66 9.58 -8.77 6.56
CA LEU A 66 10.66 -8.78 5.58
C LEU A 66 11.62 -7.60 5.77
N ARG A 67 11.10 -6.39 6.02
CA ARG A 67 11.95 -5.23 6.31
C ARG A 67 12.75 -5.40 7.59
N GLU A 68 12.15 -5.95 8.63
CA GLU A 68 12.83 -6.23 9.90
C GLU A 68 13.95 -7.27 9.72
N ALA A 69 13.68 -8.34 8.96
CA ALA A 69 14.64 -9.40 8.70
C ALA A 69 15.83 -8.94 7.84
N LEU A 70 15.56 -8.17 6.78
CA LEU A 70 16.57 -7.76 5.82
C LEU A 70 17.22 -6.41 6.14
N LYS A 71 16.64 -5.62 7.05
CA LYS A 71 17.04 -4.23 7.35
C LYS A 71 17.12 -3.33 6.11
N VAL A 72 16.26 -3.59 5.12
CA VAL A 72 16.17 -2.81 3.88
C VAL A 72 14.85 -2.06 3.81
N GLN A 73 14.88 -0.92 3.13
CA GLN A 73 13.69 -0.17 2.73
C GLN A 73 13.45 -0.42 1.24
N CYS A 74 12.22 -0.74 0.85
CA CYS A 74 11.89 -0.95 -0.56
C CYS A 74 11.97 0.39 -1.31
N LEU A 75 12.85 0.45 -2.31
CA LEU A 75 13.06 1.58 -3.23
C LEU A 75 11.83 1.85 -4.10
#